data_AF-A0A838J0L7-F1
#
_entry.id   AF-A0A838J0L7-F1
#
_cell.length_a   1.000
_cell.length_b   1.000
_cell.length_c   1.000
_cell.angle_alpha   90.00
_cell.angle_beta   90.00
_cell.angle_gamma   90.00
#
_symmetry.space_group_name_H-M   'P 1'
#
loop_
_entity.id
_entity.type
_entity.pdbx_description
1 polymer ?
#
loop_
_entity_poly.entity_id
_entity_poly.type
_entity_poly.pdbx_seq_one_letter_code
_entity_poly.pdbx_strand_id
1 'polypeptide(L)'
;MITEELNQQLGKEVVRVVYARVSANENRPNLDAQADRLCAYCEAKGWKVFKVVKEVGSGINDSRRKLLAILADPTITMIVVEHKDRLTHFGFTYIETLLA
;
A
#
# COMPACT_ATOMS: atom_id res chain seq x y z
N MET A 1 -4.59 17.34 1.15
CA MET A 1 -5.24 18.56 1.67
C MET A 1 -6.74 18.39 1.78
N ILE A 2 -7.56 18.54 0.73
CA ILE A 2 -9.04 18.51 0.87
C ILE A 2 -9.57 17.22 1.52
N THR A 3 -9.04 16.05 1.15
CA THR A 3 -9.46 14.75 1.70
C THR A 3 -8.95 14.47 3.11
N GLU A 4 -7.80 15.04 3.49
CA GLU A 4 -7.23 14.86 4.84
C GLU A 4 -7.99 15.71 5.86
N GLU A 5 -8.37 16.93 5.50
CA GLU A 5 -9.16 17.83 6.33
C GLU A 5 -10.58 17.27 6.56
N LEU A 6 -11.23 16.72 5.52
CA LEU A 6 -12.57 16.13 5.63
C LEU A 6 -12.60 14.88 6.53
N ASN A 7 -11.57 14.03 6.45
CA ASN A 7 -11.47 12.82 7.29
C ASN A 7 -11.23 13.16 8.77
N GLN A 8 -10.48 14.23 9.04
CA GLN A 8 -10.22 14.72 10.39
C GLN A 8 -11.49 15.26 11.05
N GLN A 9 -12.40 15.85 10.26
CA GLN A 9 -13.68 16.38 10.69
C GLN A 9 -14.76 15.30 10.91
N LEU A 10 -14.64 14.14 10.24
CA LEU A 10 -15.55 12.99 10.37
C LEU A 10 -15.11 11.96 11.43
N GLY A 11 -13.97 12.17 12.10
CA GLY A 11 -13.44 11.24 13.10
C GLY A 11 -13.04 9.87 12.54
N LYS A 12 -12.86 9.74 11.21
CA LYS A 12 -12.34 8.52 10.59
C LYS A 12 -10.82 8.50 10.75
N GLU A 13 -10.33 7.64 11.62
CA GLU A 13 -8.89 7.42 11.78
C GLU A 13 -8.31 6.87 10.46
N VAL A 14 -7.39 7.63 9.86
CA VAL A 14 -6.75 7.22 8.61
C VAL A 14 -5.68 6.17 8.91
N VAL A 15 -6.06 4.90 8.84
CA VAL A 15 -5.17 3.74 8.94
C VAL A 15 -4.41 3.57 7.61
N ARG A 16 -3.10 3.81 7.64
CA ARG A 16 -2.21 3.72 6.47
C ARG A 16 -1.35 2.47 6.51
N VAL A 17 -1.30 1.74 5.40
CA VAL A 17 -0.46 0.56 5.24
C VAL A 17 0.51 0.75 4.09
N VAL A 18 1.79 0.49 4.34
CA VAL A 18 2.82 0.45 3.29
C VAL A 18 2.83 -0.94 2.66
N TYR A 19 2.74 -1.02 1.34
CA TYR A 19 2.85 -2.28 0.59
C TYR A 19 4.05 -2.24 -0.36
N ALA A 20 5.02 -3.12 -0.09
CA ALA A 20 6.23 -3.30 -0.90
C ALA A 20 6.18 -4.67 -1.59
N ARG A 21 6.60 -4.71 -2.87
CA ARG A 21 6.57 -5.92 -3.70
C ARG A 21 7.79 -6.04 -4.59
N VAL A 22 8.35 -7.24 -4.65
CA VAL A 22 9.30 -7.66 -5.69
C VAL A 22 8.82 -8.92 -6.40
N SER A 23 9.22 -9.11 -7.66
CA SER A 23 8.73 -10.24 -8.47
C SER A 23 9.41 -11.58 -8.15
N ALA A 24 10.66 -11.55 -7.65
CA ALA A 24 11.48 -12.73 -7.41
C ALA A 24 12.18 -12.66 -6.05
N ASN A 25 12.45 -13.83 -5.45
CA ASN A 25 13.11 -13.92 -4.14
C ASN A 25 14.52 -13.33 -4.14
N GLU A 26 15.22 -13.39 -5.27
CA GLU A 26 16.55 -12.81 -5.46
C GLU A 26 16.56 -11.28 -5.22
N ASN A 27 15.42 -10.62 -5.41
CA ASN A 27 15.24 -9.19 -5.17
C ASN A 27 14.81 -8.85 -3.73
N ARG A 28 14.89 -9.79 -2.78
CA ARG A 28 14.57 -9.51 -1.36
C ARG A 28 15.34 -8.33 -0.75
N PRO A 29 16.64 -8.13 -1.00
CA PRO A 29 17.32 -6.93 -0.51
C PRO A 29 16.67 -5.62 -0.98
N ASN A 30 16.15 -5.62 -2.22
CA ASN A 30 15.43 -4.46 -2.77
C ASN A 30 14.04 -4.28 -2.13
N LEU A 31 13.43 -5.35 -1.63
CA LEU A 31 12.12 -5.32 -0.96
C LEU A 31 12.19 -4.56 0.37
N ASP A 32 13.24 -4.79 1.15
CA ASP A 32 13.45 -4.10 2.41
C ASP A 32 13.76 -2.62 2.18
N ALA A 33 14.70 -2.32 1.28
CA ALA A 33 15.03 -0.95 0.90
C ALA A 33 13.83 -0.19 0.33
N GLN A 34 12.94 -0.85 -0.43
CA GLN A 34 11.69 -0.26 -0.92
C GLN A 34 10.75 0.09 0.23
N ALA A 35 10.56 -0.83 1.19
CA ALA A 35 9.73 -0.56 2.35
C ALA A 35 10.25 0.61 3.18
N ASP A 36 11.57 0.70 3.36
CA ASP A 36 12.20 1.78 4.14
C ASP A 36 12.03 3.14 3.45
N ARG A 37 12.20 3.21 2.13
CA ARG A 37 11.92 4.43 1.34
C ARG A 37 10.47 4.88 1.48
N LEU A 38 9.52 3.94 1.46
CA LEU A 38 8.10 4.25 1.61
C LEU A 38 7.77 4.73 3.03
N CYS A 39 8.38 4.13 4.06
CA CYS A 39 8.21 4.59 5.43
C CYS A 39 8.78 6.00 5.62
N ALA A 40 9.99 6.26 5.13
CA ALA A 40 10.60 7.59 5.17
C ALA A 40 9.75 8.64 4.41
N TYR A 41 9.15 8.26 3.28
CA TYR A 41 8.20 9.11 2.56
C TYR A 41 6.96 9.44 3.40
N CYS A 42 6.37 8.45 4.07
CA CYS A 42 5.24 8.67 4.98
C CYS A 42 5.64 9.57 6.15
N GLU A 43 6.78 9.33 6.78
CA GLU A 43 7.29 10.14 7.88
C GLU A 43 7.51 11.60 7.46
N ALA A 44 8.12 11.83 6.29
CA ALA A 44 8.32 13.17 5.74
C ALA A 44 7.00 13.90 5.43
N LYS A 45 5.91 13.15 5.19
CA LYS A 45 4.55 13.68 5.02
C LYS A 45 3.81 13.87 6.35
N GLY A 46 4.42 13.52 7.48
CA GLY A 46 3.75 13.50 8.80
C GLY A 46 2.71 12.39 8.93
N TRP A 47 2.76 11.38 8.06
CA TRP A 47 1.83 10.26 8.04
C TRP A 47 2.30 9.14 8.97
N LYS A 48 1.43 8.75 9.91
CA LYS A 48 1.66 7.56 10.74
C LYS A 48 1.38 6.29 9.93
N VAL A 49 2.37 5.41 9.82
CA VAL A 49 2.22 4.09 9.21
C VAL A 49 1.73 3.11 10.28
N PHE A 50 0.60 2.44 10.01
CA PHE A 50 0.06 1.40 10.90
C PHE A 50 0.77 0.07 10.71
N LYS A 51 1.03 -0.31 9.46
CA LYS A 51 1.63 -1.60 9.12
C LYS A 51 2.46 -1.51 7.84
N VAL A 52 3.53 -2.29 7.80
CA VAL A 52 4.34 -2.50 6.60
C VAL A 52 4.16 -3.94 6.14
N VAL A 53 3.77 -4.11 4.88
CA VAL A 53 3.51 -5.41 4.25
C VAL A 53 4.47 -5.59 3.09
N LYS A 54 5.32 -6.62 3.18
CA LYS A 54 6.33 -6.96 2.18
C LYS A 54 5.95 -8.29 1.50
N GLU A 55 5.89 -8.34 0.19
CA GLU A 55 5.49 -9.54 -0.56
C GLU A 55 6.43 -9.84 -1.74
N VAL A 56 6.71 -11.12 -1.94
CA VAL A 56 7.41 -11.61 -3.14
C VAL A 56 6.38 -12.28 -4.04
N GLY A 57 6.22 -11.77 -5.24
CA GLY A 57 5.27 -12.29 -6.22
C GLY A 57 5.14 -11.38 -7.44
N SER A 58 4.73 -11.98 -8.57
CA SER A 58 4.47 -11.25 -9.81
C SER A 58 3.35 -10.22 -9.65
N GLY A 59 3.47 -9.07 -10.32
CA GLY A 59 2.39 -8.07 -10.40
C GLY A 59 1.17 -8.54 -11.19
N ILE A 60 1.27 -9.67 -11.90
CA ILE A 60 0.16 -10.33 -12.63
C ILE A 60 -0.57 -11.33 -11.73
N ASN A 61 0.07 -11.83 -10.67
CA ASN A 61 -0.55 -12.79 -9.77
C ASN A 61 -1.63 -12.08 -8.92
N ASP A 62 -2.90 -12.32 -9.22
CA ASP A 62 -4.05 -11.80 -8.47
C ASP A 62 -4.27 -12.53 -7.12
N SER A 63 -3.67 -13.70 -6.95
CA SER A 63 -3.78 -14.56 -5.77
C SER A 63 -2.70 -14.26 -4.72
N ARG A 64 -2.16 -13.04 -4.72
CA ARG A 64 -1.16 -12.56 -3.74
C ARG A 64 -1.80 -12.41 -2.37
N ARG A 65 -1.55 -13.38 -1.50
CA ARG A 65 -2.20 -13.50 -0.17
C ARG A 65 -2.07 -12.25 0.68
N LYS A 66 -0.91 -11.57 0.67
CA LYS A 66 -0.73 -10.38 1.52
C LYS A 66 -1.43 -9.16 0.95
N LEU A 67 -1.42 -8.99 -0.38
CA LEU A 67 -2.22 -7.97 -1.05
C LEU A 67 -3.72 -8.18 -0.80
N LEU A 68 -4.23 -9.38 -1.02
CA LEU A 68 -5.65 -9.69 -0.79
C LEU A 68 -6.05 -9.44 0.67
N ALA A 69 -5.19 -9.79 1.63
CA ALA A 69 -5.45 -9.53 3.05
C ALA A 69 -5.58 -8.04 3.39
N ILE A 70 -4.79 -7.16 2.76
CA ILE A 70 -4.92 -5.71 3.00
C ILE A 70 -6.08 -5.08 2.23
N LEU A 71 -6.45 -5.61 1.07
CA LEU A 71 -7.61 -5.13 0.30
C LEU A 71 -8.93 -5.54 0.97
N ALA A 72 -8.96 -6.69 1.65
CA ALA A 72 -10.15 -7.21 2.33
C ALA A 72 -10.39 -6.61 3.73
N ASP A 73 -9.42 -5.87 4.29
CA ASP A 73 -9.52 -5.27 5.62
C ASP A 73 -10.19 -3.87 5.52
N PRO A 74 -11.45 -3.71 5.95
CA PRO A 74 -12.17 -2.45 5.83
C PRO A 74 -11.64 -1.36 6.79
N THR A 75 -10.77 -1.71 7.73
CA THR A 75 -10.14 -0.73 8.62
C THR A 75 -9.03 0.04 7.91
N ILE A 76 -8.45 -0.53 6.85
CA ILE A 76 -7.37 0.11 6.08
C ILE A 76 -7.99 1.15 5.16
N THR A 77 -7.62 2.41 5.38
CA THR A 77 -8.15 3.54 4.60
C THR A 77 -7.22 3.99 3.48
N MET A 78 -5.95 3.59 3.54
CA MET A 78 -4.95 4.02 2.57
C MET A 78 -3.82 3.00 2.44
N ILE A 79 -3.54 2.59 1.20
CA ILE A 79 -2.42 1.72 0.85
C ILE A 79 -1.37 2.56 0.10
N VAL A 80 -0.16 2.62 0.65
CA VAL A 80 0.97 3.37 0.08
C VAL A 80 1.87 2.41 -0.67
N VAL A 81 2.10 2.70 -1.95
CA VAL A 81 2.96 1.92 -2.86
C VAL A 81 3.93 2.85 -3.58
N GLU A 82 5.09 2.34 -3.99
CA GLU A 82 6.11 3.14 -4.70
C GLU A 82 5.65 3.53 -6.11
N HIS A 83 5.05 2.57 -6.82
CA HIS A 83 4.55 2.73 -8.18
C HIS A 83 3.30 1.88 -8.39
N LYS A 84 2.43 2.27 -9.34
CA LYS A 84 1.18 1.56 -9.63
C LYS A 84 1.42 0.08 -10.00
N ASP A 85 2.50 -0.21 -10.72
CA ASP A 85 2.91 -1.56 -11.12
C ASP A 85 3.39 -2.45 -9.95
N ARG A 86 3.73 -1.84 -8.80
CA ARG A 86 4.04 -2.57 -7.57
C ARG A 86 2.78 -3.08 -6.90
N LEU A 87 1.66 -2.38 -7.05
CA LEU A 87 0.35 -2.86 -6.62
C LEU A 87 -0.17 -3.94 -7.58
N THR A 88 -0.25 -3.65 -8.88
CA THR A 88 -0.70 -4.61 -9.90
C THR A 88 -0.26 -4.18 -11.30
N HIS A 89 0.01 -5.14 -12.20
CA HIS A 89 0.27 -4.82 -13.61
C HIS A 89 -1.01 -4.53 -14.39
N PHE A 90 -2.14 -5.10 -13.98
CA PHE A 90 -3.45 -4.89 -14.61
C PHE A 90 -4.55 -4.69 -13.57
N GLY A 91 -5.64 -4.04 -13.96
CA GLY A 91 -6.78 -3.84 -13.07
C GLY A 91 -6.55 -2.81 -11.95
N PHE A 92 -5.52 -1.97 -12.04
CA PHE A 92 -5.33 -0.86 -11.10
C PHE A 92 -6.58 0.01 -11.01
N THR A 93 -7.15 0.38 -12.16
CA THR A 93 -8.40 1.16 -12.22
C THR A 93 -9.56 0.43 -11.56
N TYR A 94 -9.65 -0.90 -11.65
CA TYR A 94 -10.70 -1.65 -10.94
C TYR A 94 -10.52 -1.56 -9.43
N ILE A 95 -9.30 -1.74 -8.93
CA ILE A 95 -8.99 -1.62 -7.50
C ILE A 95 -9.27 -0.19 -7.02
N GLU A 96 -8.83 0.82 -7.77
CA GLU A 96 -9.05 2.24 -7.45
C GLU A 96 -10.55 2.56 -7.41
N THR A 97 -11.33 2.13 -8.39
CA THR A 97 -12.78 2.36 -8.44
C THR A 97 -13.54 1.61 -7.33
N LEU A 98 -13.12 0.39 -6.98
CA LEU A 98 -13.80 -0.41 -5.96
C LEU A 98 -13.46 0.02 -4.52
N LEU A 99 -12.36 0.77 -4.33
CA LEU A 99 -11.89 1.23 -3.03
C LEU A 99 -12.02 2.74 -2.80
N ALA A 100 -12.51 3.49 -3.79
CA ALA A 100 -12.81 4.92 -3.69
C ALA A 100 -14.05 5.18 -2.82
#